data_AF-A0A7X7ZQL2-F1
#
_entry.id   AF-A0A7X7ZQL2-F1
#
_cell.length_a   1.000
_cell.length_b   1.000
_cell.length_c   1.000
_cell.angle_alpha   90.00
_cell.angle_beta   90.00
_cell.angle_gamma   90.00
#
_symmetry.space_group_name_H-M   'P 1'
#
loop_
_entity.id
_entity.type
_entity.pdbx_description
1 polymer ?
#
loop_
_entity_poly.entity_id
_entity_poly.type
_entity_poly.pdbx_seq_one_letter_code
_entity_poly.pdbx_strand_id
1 'polypeptide(L)' 'AGKLITDAGLQGYQVGGAAVSMKHAGFVVNLGDATSADVHAVIRHVQDKVFRQFGVHLEPEVRFLP' A
#
# COMPACT_ATOMS: atom_id res chain seq x y z
N ALA A 1 3.83 0.00 -10.74
CA ALA A 1 2.84 -0.11 -9.64
C ALA A 1 2.05 1.18 -9.39
N GLY A 2 2.71 2.33 -9.17
CA GLY A 2 2.04 3.57 -8.72
C GLY A 2 0.77 3.97 -9.49
N LYS A 3 0.76 3.91 -10.83
CA LYS A 3 -0.43 4.21 -11.64
C LYS A 3 -1.63 3.31 -11.29
N LEU A 4 -1.43 1.99 -11.17
CA LEU A 4 -2.52 1.07 -10.81
C LEU A 4 -3.07 1.36 -9.41
N ILE A 5 -2.21 1.76 -8.47
CA ILE A 5 -2.61 2.11 -7.10
C ILE A 5 -3.41 3.43 -7.08
N THR A 6 -2.99 4.42 -7.88
CA THR A 6 -3.75 5.67 -8.09
C THR A 6 -5.09 5.39 -8.76
N ASP A 7 -5.12 4.62 -9.84
CA ASP A 7 -6.34 4.27 -10.57
C ASP A 7 -7.28 3.36 -9.73
N ALA A 8 -6.75 2.65 -8.73
CA ALA A 8 -7.52 1.92 -7.71
C ALA A 8 -8.15 2.84 -6.64
N GLY A 9 -7.84 4.14 -6.66
CA GLY A 9 -8.34 5.12 -5.69
C GLY A 9 -7.72 4.95 -4.29
N LEU A 10 -6.51 4.41 -4.19
CA LEU A 10 -5.91 4.05 -2.91
C LEU A 10 -4.97 5.10 -2.30
N GLN A 11 -4.75 6.23 -2.97
CA GLN A 11 -3.94 7.31 -2.37
C GLN A 11 -4.58 7.81 -1.08
N GLY A 12 -3.81 7.85 0.00
CA GLY A 12 -4.30 8.23 1.33
C GLY A 12 -5.01 7.10 2.08
N TYR A 13 -5.16 5.90 1.51
CA TYR A 13 -5.65 4.74 2.27
C TYR A 13 -4.72 4.46 3.46
N GLN A 14 -5.30 4.32 4.65
CA GLN A 14 -4.56 4.28 5.91
C GLN A 14 -5.03 3.11 6.79
N VAL A 15 -4.09 2.47 7.47
CA VAL A 15 -4.31 1.53 8.56
C VAL A 15 -3.36 1.88 9.70
N GLY A 16 -3.88 2.13 10.90
CA GLY A 16 -3.06 2.59 12.03
C GLY A 16 -2.24 3.83 11.67
N GLY A 17 -0.93 3.78 11.87
CA GLY A 17 0.00 4.84 11.50
C GLY A 17 0.51 4.81 10.05
N ALA A 18 0.21 3.77 9.27
CA ALA A 18 0.72 3.61 7.90
C ALA A 18 -0.31 4.03 6.84
N ALA A 19 0.11 4.70 5.79
CA ALA A 19 -0.78 5.11 4.69
C ALA A 19 -0.10 5.05 3.31
N VAL A 20 -0.89 4.93 2.25
CA VAL A 20 -0.42 5.14 0.87
C VAL A 20 -0.16 6.63 0.65
N SER A 21 1.03 6.99 0.17
CA SER A 21 1.41 8.39 -0.04
C SER A 21 0.49 9.11 -1.03
N MET A 22 0.03 10.31 -0.66
CA MET A 22 -0.70 11.22 -1.54
C MET A 22 0.17 11.79 -2.67
N LYS A 23 1.51 11.78 -2.53
CA LYS A 23 2.44 12.30 -3.53
C LYS A 23 2.85 11.24 -4.55
N HIS A 24 3.15 10.03 -4.09
CA HIS A 24 3.54 8.91 -4.95
C HIS A 24 2.94 7.60 -4.44
N ALA A 25 1.89 7.12 -5.11
CA ALA A 25 1.11 5.95 -4.68
C ALA A 25 1.89 4.62 -4.56
N GLY A 26 3.14 4.56 -5.04
CA GLY A 26 4.03 3.41 -4.83
C GLY A 26 4.68 3.35 -3.44
N PHE A 27 4.51 4.39 -2.60
CA PHE A 27 5.08 4.46 -1.27
C PHE A 27 4.02 4.26 -0.19
N VAL A 28 4.34 3.42 0.78
CA VAL A 28 3.69 3.42 2.08
C VAL A 28 4.50 4.33 3.00
N VAL A 29 3.85 5.32 3.60
CA VAL A 29 4.45 6.31 4.50
C VAL A 29 3.97 6.08 5.93
N ASN A 30 4.87 6.32 6.87
CA ASN A 30 4.54 6.38 8.30
C ASN A 30 4.07 7.80 8.62
N LEU A 31 2.82 7.96 9.05
CA LEU A 31 2.23 9.24 9.47
C LEU A 31 2.42 9.52 10.98
N GLY A 32 3.06 8.61 11.70
CA GLY A 32 3.25 8.61 13.15
C GLY A 32 2.91 7.23 13.73
N ASP A 33 3.79 6.69 14.57
CA ASP A 33 3.58 5.45 15.32
C ASP A 33 3.16 4.21 14.50
N ALA A 34 3.43 4.18 13.19
CA ALA A 34 3.13 3.02 12.36
C ALA A 34 3.90 1.78 12.83
N THR A 35 3.17 0.70 13.06
CA THR A 35 3.76 -0.61 13.35
C THR A 35 4.09 -1.35 12.05
N SER A 36 4.95 -2.36 12.14
CA SER A 36 5.18 -3.28 11.00
C SER A 36 3.86 -3.92 10.52
N ALA A 37 2.97 -4.27 11.46
CA ALA A 37 1.66 -4.83 11.15
C ALA A 37 0.79 -3.87 10.32
N ASP A 38 0.83 -2.57 10.62
CA ASP A 38 0.11 -1.54 9.85
C ASP A 38 0.61 -1.47 8.41
N VAL A 39 1.93 -1.43 8.22
CA VAL A 39 2.55 -1.40 6.89
C VAL A 39 2.17 -2.65 6.09
N HIS A 40 2.24 -3.83 6.71
CA HIS A 40 1.81 -5.08 6.10
C HIS A 40 0.32 -5.05 5.71
N ALA A 41 -0.55 -4.51 6.56
CA ALA A 41 -1.99 -4.41 6.29
C ALA A 41 -2.28 -3.48 5.11
N VAL A 42 -1.59 -2.34 5.00
CA VAL A 42 -1.68 -1.44 3.84
C VAL A 42 -1.25 -2.16 2.57
N ILE A 43 -0.09 -2.82 2.58
CA ILE A 43 0.45 -3.54 1.42
C ILE A 43 -0.53 -4.62 0.94
N ARG A 44 -1.05 -5.45 1.85
CA ARG A 44 -2.02 -6.50 1.52
C ARG A 44 -3.29 -5.92 0.91
N HIS A 45 -3.83 -4.85 1.49
CA HIS A 45 -5.03 -4.21 0.95
C HIS A 45 -4.80 -3.66 -0.46
N VAL A 46 -3.65 -3.03 -0.70
CA VAL A 46 -3.27 -2.51 -2.02
C VAL A 46 -3.21 -3.65 -3.05
N GLN A 47 -2.54 -4.76 -2.71
CA GLN A 47 -2.44 -5.94 -3.58
C GLN A 47 -3.83 -6.51 -3.90
N ASP A 48 -4.68 -6.72 -2.89
CA ASP A 48 -6.02 -7.28 -3.06
C ASP A 48 -6.91 -6.40 -3.93
N LYS A 49 -6.91 -5.08 -3.69
CA LYS A 49 -7.73 -4.13 -4.43
C LYS A 49 -7.29 -4.05 -5.89
N VAL A 50 -5.98 -3.96 -6.15
CA VAL A 50 -5.43 -3.91 -7.51
C VAL A 50 -5.73 -5.20 -8.26
N PHE A 51 -5.59 -6.35 -7.60
CA PHE A 51 -5.96 -7.63 -8.20
C PHE A 51 -7.45 -7.70 -8.54
N ARG A 52 -8.34 -7.32 -7.62
CA ARG A 52 -9.80 -7.34 -7.85
C ARG A 52 -10.23 -6.41 -8.99
N GLN A 53 -9.60 -5.25 -9.13
CA GLN A 53 -10.01 -4.24 -10.11
C GLN A 53 -9.37 -4.43 -11.49
N PHE A 54 -8.12 -4.92 -11.55
CA PHE A 54 -7.34 -4.97 -12.78
C PHE A 54 -6.84 -6.36 -13.15
N GLY A 55 -7.04 -7.37 -12.29
CA GLY A 55 -6.50 -8.72 -12.50
C GLY A 55 -4.98 -8.81 -12.38
N VAL A 56 -4.32 -7.79 -11.83
CA VAL A 56 -2.85 -7.72 -11.72
C VAL A 56 -2.42 -8.03 -10.29
N HIS A 57 -1.51 -8.99 -10.14
CA HIS A 57 -0.83 -9.25 -8.87
C HIS A 57 0.38 -8.32 -8.71
N LEU A 58 0.38 -7.50 -7.66
CA LEU A 58 1.53 -6.68 -7.30
C LEU A 58 2.46 -7.45 -6.36
N GLU A 59 3.75 -7.48 -6.67
CA GLU A 59 4.78 -8.01 -5.78
C GLU A 59 5.49 -6.86 -5.05
N PRO A 60 5.74 -6.99 -3.73
CA PRO A 60 6.45 -5.96 -2.98
C PRO A 60 7.94 -5.99 -3.31
N GLU A 61 8.52 -4.84 -3.61
CA GLU A 61 9.99 -4.68 -3.76
C GLU A 61 10.69 -4.71 -2.40
N VAL A 62 10.00 -4.26 -1.35
CA VAL A 62 10.52 -4.25 0.02
C VAL A 62 10.70 -5.67 0.55
N ARG A 63 11.77 -5.88 1.31
CA ARG A 63 12.05 -7.16 1.98
C ARG A 63 11.54 -7.11 3.41
N PHE A 64 10.76 -8.13 3.78
CA PHE A 64 10.37 -8.33 5.16
C PHE A 64 11.43 -9.18 5.86
N LEU A 65 11.93 -8.68 6.98
CA LEU A 65 12.88 -9.37 7.83
C LEU A 65 12.17 -9.78 9.13
N PRO A 66 12.45 -10.98 9.66
CA PRO A 66 11.91 -11.42 10.94
C PRO A 66 12.47 -10.62 12.13
#